data_AF-A0A9W6Y370-F1
#
_entry.id   AF-A0A9W6Y370-F1
#
_cell.length_a   1.000
_cell.length_b   1.000
_cell.length_c   1.000
_cell.angle_alpha   90.00
_cell.angle_beta   90.00
_cell.angle_gamma   90.00
#
_symmetry.space_group_name_H-M   'P 1'
#
loop_
_entity.id
_entity.type
_entity.pdbx_description
1 polymer ?
#
loop_
_entity_poly.entity_id
_entity_poly.type
_entity_poly.pdbx_seq_one_letter_code
_entity_poly.pdbx_strand_id
1 'polypeptide(L)'
;MFSEFIRRTGLQLPEFVRLLRGESASDSRSNKALEVPKCSAAWNNFRYRMRWQHIIRHAVIPSWKPSFKPQPAAPPNHGSAKRALNVIVKQLRKCLDSNRYLILDIELLLLLRNVTCSLFGEVQNGDADLSFSRALLPAWQVVNDNTVSRG
;
A
#
# COMPACT_ATOMS: atom_id res chain seq x y z
N MET A 1 -18.25 4.70 -2.49
CA MET A 1 -18.65 3.86 -3.65
C MET A 1 -17.92 2.52 -3.64
N PHE A 2 -16.58 2.51 -3.67
CA PHE A 2 -15.80 1.25 -3.61
C PHE A 2 -15.94 0.50 -2.28
N SER A 3 -15.93 1.21 -1.15
CA SER A 3 -16.07 0.54 0.14
C SER A 3 -17.40 -0.19 0.29
N GLU A 4 -18.50 0.46 -0.08
CA GLU A 4 -19.84 -0.16 -0.07
C GLU A 4 -19.92 -1.39 -0.99
N PHE A 5 -19.31 -1.32 -2.18
CA PHE A 5 -19.25 -2.45 -3.09
C PHE A 5 -18.52 -3.64 -2.48
N ILE A 6 -17.36 -3.41 -1.86
CA ILE A 6 -16.60 -4.46 -1.14
C ILE A 6 -17.44 -5.03 0.01
N ARG A 7 -18.10 -4.19 0.81
CA ARG A 7 -18.97 -4.65 1.92
C ARG A 7 -20.09 -5.57 1.43
N ARG A 8 -20.74 -5.23 0.31
CA ARG A 8 -21.85 -6.02 -0.25
C ARG A 8 -21.42 -7.32 -0.91
N THR A 9 -20.28 -7.30 -1.59
CA THR A 9 -19.81 -8.45 -2.38
C THR A 9 -18.92 -9.40 -1.58
N GLY A 10 -18.32 -8.92 -0.49
CA GLY A 10 -17.33 -9.67 0.28
C GLY A 10 -16.01 -9.90 -0.47
N LEU A 11 -15.79 -9.21 -1.60
CA LEU A 11 -14.59 -9.37 -2.40
C LEU A 11 -13.35 -8.98 -1.59
N GLN A 12 -12.32 -9.82 -1.66
CA GLN A 12 -11.02 -9.50 -1.10
C GLN A 12 -10.29 -8.50 -2.01
N LEU A 13 -9.32 -7.78 -1.44
CA LEU A 13 -8.66 -6.66 -2.11
C LEU A 13 -8.01 -7.04 -3.46
N PRO A 14 -7.32 -8.20 -3.61
CA PRO A 14 -6.76 -8.60 -4.90
C PRO A 14 -7.81 -8.76 -6.01
N GLU A 15 -8.93 -9.41 -5.71
CA GLU A 15 -10.02 -9.66 -6.65
C GLU A 15 -10.69 -8.35 -7.06
N PHE A 16 -10.93 -7.46 -6.09
CA PHE A 16 -11.48 -6.15 -6.36
C PHE A 16 -10.54 -5.29 -7.24
N VAL A 17 -9.23 -5.29 -6.95
CA VAL A 17 -8.24 -4.56 -7.76
C VAL A 17 -8.16 -5.10 -9.18
N ARG A 18 -8.26 -6.42 -9.37
CA ARG A 18 -8.32 -7.03 -10.70
C ARG A 18 -9.54 -6.56 -11.48
N LEU A 19 -10.71 -6.56 -10.84
CA LEU A 19 -11.95 -6.03 -11.42
C LEU A 19 -11.78 -4.55 -11.83
N LEU A 20 -11.26 -3.72 -10.93
CA LEU A 20 -11.08 -2.28 -11.16
C LEU A 20 -10.13 -1.98 -12.33
N ARG A 21 -9.16 -2.87 -12.58
CA ARG A 21 -8.18 -2.76 -13.68
C ARG A 21 -8.61 -3.47 -14.96
N GLY A 22 -9.76 -4.14 -14.97
CA GLY A 22 -10.18 -4.98 -16.10
C GLY A 22 -9.27 -6.17 -16.35
N GLU A 23 -8.57 -6.66 -15.31
CA GLU A 23 -7.68 -7.81 -15.42
C GLU A 23 -8.48 -9.12 -15.55
N SER A 24 -8.12 -9.95 -16.53
CA SER A 24 -8.73 -11.25 -16.77
C SER A 24 -8.01 -12.37 -16.02
N ALA A 25 -8.54 -13.59 -16.10
CA ALA A 25 -7.83 -14.79 -15.67
C ALA A 25 -6.57 -15.07 -16.51
N SER A 26 -6.53 -14.59 -17.76
CA SER A 26 -5.42 -14.83 -18.69
C SER A 26 -4.22 -13.90 -18.49
N ASP A 27 -4.40 -12.72 -17.86
CA ASP A 27 -3.29 -11.86 -17.43
C ASP A 27 -3.53 -11.34 -16.01
N SER A 28 -3.17 -12.17 -15.03
CA SER A 28 -3.29 -11.87 -13.59
C SER A 28 -2.09 -11.10 -13.02
N ARG A 29 -1.17 -10.61 -13.86
CA ARG A 29 0.02 -9.90 -13.37
C ARG A 29 -0.37 -8.60 -12.69
N SER A 30 0.02 -8.46 -11.44
CA SER A 30 -0.23 -7.27 -10.61
C SER A 30 0.48 -6.00 -11.13
N ASN A 31 1.65 -6.13 -11.76
CA ASN A 31 2.35 -5.02 -12.40
C ASN A 31 2.45 -5.25 -13.91
N LYS A 32 1.61 -4.53 -14.67
CA LYS A 32 1.56 -4.61 -16.13
C LYS A 32 2.78 -4.03 -16.83
N ALA A 33 3.51 -3.13 -16.17
CA ALA A 33 4.72 -2.53 -16.74
C ALA A 33 5.93 -3.47 -16.71
N LEU A 34 5.88 -4.57 -15.94
CA LEU A 34 6.97 -5.53 -15.86
C LEU A 34 6.75 -6.69 -16.83
N GLU A 35 7.69 -6.88 -17.74
CA GLU A 35 7.65 -7.94 -18.74
C GLU A 35 8.86 -8.87 -18.65
N VAL A 36 8.64 -10.11 -19.07
CA VAL A 36 9.72 -11.08 -19.25
C VAL A 36 10.34 -10.80 -20.61
N PRO A 37 11.63 -10.42 -20.69
CA PRO A 37 12.27 -10.19 -21.97
C PRO A 37 12.17 -11.42 -22.87
N LYS A 38 11.81 -11.21 -24.13
CA LYS A 38 11.74 -12.28 -25.13
C LYS A 38 13.14 -12.50 -25.72
N CYS A 39 13.65 -13.71 -25.56
CA CYS A 39 14.81 -14.26 -26.30
C CYS A 39 16.00 -13.31 -26.50
N SER A 40 16.51 -12.67 -25.45
CA SER A 40 17.83 -12.02 -25.51
C SER A 40 18.92 -12.94 -24.93
N ALA A 41 20.10 -12.96 -25.56
CA ALA A 41 21.23 -13.74 -25.06
C ALA A 41 21.62 -13.35 -23.62
N ALA A 42 21.53 -12.07 -23.30
CA ALA A 42 21.73 -11.54 -21.95
C ALA A 42 20.68 -12.07 -20.95
N TRP A 43 19.42 -12.21 -21.37
CA TRP A 43 18.37 -12.76 -20.52
C TRP A 43 18.57 -14.25 -20.21
N ASN A 44 19.03 -15.02 -21.19
CA ASN A 44 19.33 -16.44 -20.98
C ASN A 44 20.42 -16.67 -19.93
N ASN A 45 21.39 -15.76 -19.86
CA ASN A 45 22.49 -15.79 -18.89
C ASN A 45 22.21 -14.97 -17.62
N PHE A 46 21.01 -14.38 -17.48
CA PHE A 46 20.70 -13.56 -16.32
C PHE A 46 20.51 -14.42 -15.07
N ARG A 47 21.42 -14.25 -14.10
CA ARG A 47 21.46 -15.03 -12.84
C ARG A 47 20.12 -15.11 -12.10
N TYR A 48 19.31 -14.06 -12.15
CA TYR A 48 18.03 -13.99 -11.42
C TYR A 48 16.80 -14.16 -12.31
N ARG A 49 16.96 -14.72 -13.52
CA ARG A 49 15.87 -14.94 -14.49
C ARG A 49 14.62 -15.56 -13.86
N MET A 50 14.78 -16.67 -13.15
CA MET A 50 13.65 -17.37 -12.52
C MET A 50 12.97 -16.52 -11.44
N ARG A 51 13.76 -15.80 -10.64
CA ARG A 51 13.23 -14.89 -9.60
C ARG A 51 12.48 -13.71 -10.21
N TRP A 52 12.98 -13.13 -11.29
CA TRP A 52 12.30 -12.06 -12.02
C TRP A 52 10.99 -12.54 -12.65
N GLN A 53 10.97 -13.72 -13.28
CA GLN A 53 9.74 -14.32 -13.78
C GLN A 53 8.71 -14.56 -12.66
N HIS A 54 9.17 -15.01 -11.49
CA HIS A 54 8.32 -15.20 -10.32
C HIS A 54 7.73 -13.86 -9.85
N ILE A 55 8.53 -12.79 -9.73
CA ILE A 55 8.08 -11.45 -9.35
C ILE A 55 7.05 -10.90 -10.34
N ILE A 56 7.26 -11.10 -11.64
CA ILE A 56 6.30 -10.63 -12.66
C ILE A 56 4.95 -11.35 -12.52
N ARG A 57 4.98 -12.66 -12.29
CA ARG A 57 3.75 -13.48 -12.21
C ARG A 57 3.00 -13.29 -10.90
N HIS A 58 3.73 -13.18 -9.79
CA HIS A 58 3.15 -13.26 -8.44
C HIS A 58 3.32 -11.96 -7.62
N ALA A 59 3.81 -10.89 -8.24
CA ALA A 59 4.26 -9.68 -7.57
C ALA A 59 5.45 -9.92 -6.62
N VAL A 60 5.88 -8.85 -5.96
CA VAL A 60 6.84 -8.96 -4.85
C VAL A 60 6.08 -9.46 -3.63
N ILE A 61 6.46 -10.64 -3.12
CA ILE A 61 5.93 -11.19 -1.86
C ILE A 61 6.93 -10.83 -0.76
N PRO A 62 6.66 -9.82 0.08
CA PRO A 62 7.57 -9.44 1.14
C PRO A 62 7.60 -10.49 2.24
N SER A 63 8.81 -10.80 2.73
CA SER A 63 8.99 -11.53 3.99
C SER A 63 9.17 -10.51 5.11
N TRP A 64 8.21 -10.44 6.02
CA TRP A 64 8.30 -9.56 7.18
C TRP A 64 9.14 -10.21 8.29
N LYS A 65 9.93 -9.40 9.01
CA LYS A 65 10.52 -9.87 10.26
C LYS A 65 9.39 -10.18 11.25
N PRO A 66 9.47 -11.26 12.03
CA PRO A 66 8.38 -11.69 12.91
C PRO A 66 8.05 -10.69 14.02
N SER A 67 8.96 -9.74 14.30
CA SER A 67 8.74 -8.67 15.26
C SER A 67 9.17 -7.33 14.69
N PHE A 68 8.29 -6.35 14.81
CA PHE A 68 8.62 -4.93 14.79
C PHE A 68 8.41 -4.38 16.19
N LYS A 69 9.25 -3.43 16.61
CA LYS A 69 9.05 -2.76 17.89
C LYS A 69 7.75 -1.95 17.80
N PRO A 70 6.76 -2.17 18.69
CA PRO A 70 5.57 -1.35 18.75
C PRO A 70 5.97 0.12 18.88
N GLN A 71 5.33 1.00 18.13
CA GLN A 71 5.58 2.43 18.23
C GLN A 71 4.45 3.08 19.04
N PRO A 72 4.71 3.43 20.31
CA PRO A 72 3.67 3.95 21.22
C PRO A 72 3.38 5.44 20.97
N ALA A 73 4.20 6.14 20.17
CA ALA A 73 4.06 7.55 19.89
C ALA A 73 4.23 7.85 18.41
N ALA A 74 3.53 8.86 17.91
CA ALA A 74 3.70 9.34 16.54
C ALA A 74 5.15 9.83 16.31
N PRO A 75 5.72 9.62 15.12
CA PRO A 75 7.07 10.11 14.82
C PRO A 75 7.10 11.66 14.79
N PRO A 76 8.24 12.30 15.10
CA PRO A 76 8.35 13.77 15.25
C PRO A 76 7.98 14.58 14.00
N ASN A 77 8.07 13.97 12.81
CA ASN A 77 7.76 14.60 11.53
C ASN A 77 6.25 14.79 11.26
N HIS A 78 5.36 14.38 12.17
CA HIS A 78 3.91 14.47 11.97
C HIS A 78 3.37 15.92 11.90
N GLY A 79 4.14 16.91 12.36
CA GLY A 79 3.74 18.33 12.33
C GLY A 79 3.56 18.90 10.91
N SER A 80 4.41 18.52 9.97
CA SER A 80 4.36 18.98 8.58
C SER A 80 3.13 18.44 7.83
N ALA A 81 2.78 17.17 8.07
CA ALA A 81 1.60 16.54 7.49
C ALA A 81 0.29 17.24 7.87
N LYS A 82 0.18 17.75 9.11
CA LYS A 82 -1.00 18.51 9.57
C LYS A 82 -1.13 19.84 8.85
N ARG A 83 -0.03 20.59 8.71
CA ARG A 83 -0.01 21.86 7.98
C ARG A 83 -0.33 21.68 6.49
N ALA A 84 0.09 20.55 5.93
CA ALA A 84 -0.14 20.20 4.54
C ALA A 84 -1.44 19.40 4.30
N LEU A 85 -2.35 19.26 5.28
CA LEU A 85 -3.52 18.36 5.15
C LEU A 85 -4.36 18.65 3.91
N ASN A 86 -4.62 19.93 3.62
CA ASN A 86 -5.38 20.32 2.43
C ASN A 86 -4.65 19.92 1.13
N VAL A 87 -3.32 20.05 1.11
CA VAL A 87 -2.50 19.62 -0.02
C VAL A 87 -2.54 18.10 -0.17
N ILE A 88 -2.41 17.37 0.94
CA ILE A 88 -2.48 15.90 0.98
C ILE A 88 -3.84 15.43 0.46
N VAL A 89 -4.96 15.98 0.97
CA VAL A 89 -6.31 15.63 0.50
C VAL A 89 -6.47 15.91 -0.99
N LYS A 90 -5.96 17.05 -1.48
CA LYS A 90 -6.01 17.38 -2.91
C LYS A 90 -5.20 16.40 -3.76
N GLN A 91 -4.01 16.00 -3.29
CA GLN A 91 -3.18 15.01 -3.99
C GLN A 91 -3.81 13.62 -3.96
N LEU A 92 -4.37 13.20 -2.82
CA LEU A 92 -5.08 11.92 -2.70
C LEU A 92 -6.26 11.85 -3.66
N ARG A 93 -7.06 12.93 -3.76
CA ARG A 93 -8.14 13.03 -4.77
C ARG A 93 -7.60 12.94 -6.18
N LYS A 94 -6.57 13.72 -6.53
CA LYS A 94 -5.92 13.64 -7.86
C LYS A 94 -5.42 12.23 -8.18
N CYS A 95 -4.84 11.54 -7.20
CA CYS A 95 -4.35 10.17 -7.37
C CYS A 95 -5.49 9.16 -7.52
N LEU A 96 -6.58 9.32 -6.77
CA LEU A 96 -7.80 8.53 -6.93
C LEU A 96 -8.42 8.73 -8.32
N ASP A 97 -8.59 9.97 -8.76
CA ASP A 97 -9.16 10.32 -10.07
C ASP A 97 -8.30 9.79 -11.21
N SER A 98 -6.98 9.70 -11.02
CA SER A 98 -6.05 9.09 -11.97
C SER A 98 -5.98 7.56 -11.91
N ASN A 99 -6.87 6.91 -11.15
CA ASN A 99 -6.89 5.47 -10.89
C ASN A 99 -5.56 4.91 -10.36
N ARG A 100 -4.77 5.74 -9.67
CA ARG A 100 -3.48 5.36 -9.08
C ARG A 100 -3.64 4.88 -7.66
N TYR A 101 -4.52 5.50 -6.89
CA TYR A 101 -4.80 5.14 -5.49
C TYR A 101 -6.21 4.61 -5.33
N LEU A 102 -6.38 3.70 -4.38
CA LEU A 102 -7.67 3.25 -3.90
C LEU A 102 -7.87 3.79 -2.49
N ILE A 103 -8.94 4.58 -2.29
CA ILE A 103 -9.30 5.15 -0.99
C ILE A 103 -10.48 4.34 -0.45
N LEU A 104 -10.30 3.73 0.72
CA LEU A 104 -11.27 2.86 1.37
C LEU A 104 -11.52 3.31 2.81
N ASP A 105 -12.75 3.12 3.26
CA ASP A 105 -13.13 3.25 4.67
C ASP A 105 -12.32 2.31 5.56
N ILE A 106 -11.89 2.81 6.72
CA ILE A 106 -10.96 2.10 7.62
C ILE A 106 -11.57 0.82 8.22
N GLU A 107 -12.89 0.76 8.41
CA GLU A 107 -13.57 -0.41 8.98
C GLU A 107 -13.49 -1.63 8.07
N LEU A 108 -13.14 -1.46 6.79
CA LEU A 108 -12.86 -2.59 5.90
C LEU A 108 -11.64 -3.40 6.33
N LEU A 109 -10.73 -2.86 7.15
CA LEU A 109 -9.62 -3.63 7.70
C LEU A 109 -10.09 -4.88 8.48
N LEU A 110 -11.29 -4.84 9.05
CA LEU A 110 -11.89 -5.99 9.74
C LEU A 110 -12.38 -7.08 8.79
N LEU A 111 -12.64 -6.74 7.52
CA LEU A 111 -13.19 -7.65 6.51
C LEU A 111 -12.14 -8.15 5.52
N LEU A 112 -11.08 -7.36 5.29
CA LEU A 112 -10.03 -7.65 4.35
C LEU A 112 -8.93 -8.49 4.99
N ARG A 113 -8.59 -9.62 4.37
CA ARG A 113 -7.51 -10.51 4.81
C ARG A 113 -6.19 -10.08 4.20
N ASN A 114 -5.09 -10.40 4.88
CA ASN A 114 -3.73 -10.18 4.39
C ASN A 114 -3.41 -8.71 4.05
N VAL A 115 -4.08 -7.76 4.73
CA VAL A 115 -3.74 -6.34 4.64
C VAL A 115 -2.75 -6.01 5.75
N THR A 116 -1.69 -5.29 5.41
CA THR A 116 -0.70 -4.79 6.37
C THR A 116 -0.63 -3.28 6.24
N CYS A 117 -0.80 -2.57 7.34
CA CYS A 117 -0.62 -1.12 7.39
C CYS A 117 0.86 -0.78 7.51
N SER A 118 1.38 0.06 6.60
CA SER A 118 2.74 0.57 6.72
C SER A 118 2.82 1.61 7.83
N LEU A 119 3.87 1.51 8.65
CA LEU A 119 4.21 2.48 9.71
C LEU A 119 4.76 3.79 9.16
N PHE A 120 5.26 3.75 7.94
CA PHE A 120 5.80 4.91 7.27
C PHE A 120 4.65 5.60 6.55
N GLY A 121 4.14 6.67 7.17
CA GLY A 121 3.47 7.71 6.41
C GLY A 121 4.46 8.31 5.41
N GLU A 122 3.97 8.66 4.22
CA GLU A 122 4.76 9.30 3.19
C GLU A 122 5.39 10.58 3.76
N VAL A 123 6.72 10.58 3.90
CA VAL A 123 7.47 11.75 4.36
C VAL A 123 7.72 12.64 3.15
N GLN A 124 7.41 13.91 3.28
CA GLN A 124 7.72 14.90 2.26
C GLN A 124 9.24 14.94 2.06
N ASN A 125 9.72 14.60 0.86
CA ASN A 125 11.11 14.81 0.49
C ASN A 125 11.33 16.31 0.26
N GLY A 126 11.80 17.04 1.27
CA GLY A 126 12.12 18.47 1.14
C GLY A 126 12.44 19.16 2.47
N ASP A 127 13.31 20.17 2.37
CA ASP A 127 13.86 20.98 3.47
C ASP A 127 12.83 22.03 3.93
N ALA A 128 12.20 21.83 5.09
CA ALA A 128 11.31 22.83 5.67
C ALA A 128 11.45 22.85 7.19
N ASP A 129 11.71 24.04 7.72
CA ASP A 129 12.02 24.33 9.12
C ASP A 129 10.89 23.88 10.08
N LEU A 130 11.25 23.13 11.11
CA LEU A 130 10.36 22.33 11.97
C LEU A 130 10.11 22.98 13.33
N SER A 131 10.16 24.29 13.44
CA SER A 131 9.78 24.97 14.69
C SER A 131 8.25 24.97 14.85
N PHE A 132 7.79 24.38 15.97
CA PHE A 132 6.40 24.31 16.43
C PHE A 132 5.47 23.29 15.75
N SER A 133 4.99 22.31 16.52
CA SER A 133 3.80 21.53 16.14
C SER A 133 2.99 21.03 17.35
N ARG A 134 1.67 21.26 17.30
CA ARG A 134 0.63 20.70 18.19
C ARG A 134 -0.47 20.05 17.32
N ALA A 135 -1.16 19.04 17.88
CA ALA A 135 -1.81 17.93 17.16
C ALA A 135 -3.24 18.17 16.62
N LEU A 136 -3.72 17.34 15.67
CA LEU A 136 -4.87 16.41 15.86
C LEU A 136 -4.78 15.09 15.04
N LEU A 137 -4.87 13.94 15.71
CA LEU A 137 -5.52 12.70 15.28
C LEU A 137 -6.29 12.19 16.52
N PRO A 138 -7.52 11.66 16.39
CA PRO A 138 -8.29 11.17 17.53
C PRO A 138 -7.54 10.00 18.19
N ALA A 139 -7.66 9.93 19.51
CA ALA A 139 -6.88 9.08 20.39
C ALA A 139 -6.86 7.60 19.98
N TRP A 140 -5.77 7.17 19.34
CA TRP A 140 -5.32 5.78 19.36
C TRP A 140 -3.87 5.78 19.80
N GLN A 141 -3.58 5.12 20.93
CA GLN A 141 -2.27 5.08 21.59
C GLN A 141 -1.25 4.20 20.85
N VAL A 142 -1.62 3.60 19.72
CA VAL A 142 -0.79 2.63 19.02
C VAL A 142 -0.89 2.89 17.52
N VAL A 143 0.23 3.24 16.89
CA VAL A 143 0.36 3.43 15.43
C VAL A 143 0.65 2.07 14.74
N ASN A 144 0.79 0.99 15.52
CA ASN A 144 1.12 -0.37 15.07
C ASN A 144 0.56 -1.44 16.01
N ASP A 145 -0.62 -2.01 15.74
CA ASP A 145 -1.06 -3.22 16.44
C ASP A 145 -0.70 -4.43 15.58
N ASN A 146 0.26 -5.23 16.06
CA ASN A 146 0.77 -6.41 15.37
C ASN A 146 -0.24 -7.57 15.46
N THR A 147 -1.49 -7.35 15.05
CA THR A 147 -2.60 -8.32 15.14
C THR A 147 -2.58 -9.29 13.96
N VAL A 148 -1.42 -9.92 13.71
CA VAL A 148 -1.43 -11.21 13.03
C VAL A 148 -1.81 -12.25 14.10
N SER A 149 -3.10 -12.51 14.24
CA SER A 149 -3.56 -13.69 14.98
C SER A 149 -2.97 -14.92 14.31
N ARG A 150 -2.13 -15.66 15.05
CA ARG A 150 -1.75 -17.02 14.70
C ARG A 150 -3.03 -17.86 14.67
N GLY A 151 -3.46 -18.27 13.48
CA GLY A 151 -4.52 -19.23 13.22
C GLY A 151 -4.14 -20.06 12.01
#